data_AF-A0A4Y9J8Z5-F1
#
_entry.id   AF-A0A4Y9J8Z5-F1
#
_cell.length_a   1.000
_cell.length_b   1.000
_cell.length_c   1.000
_cell.angle_alpha   90.00
_cell.angle_beta   90.00
_cell.angle_gamma   90.00
#
_symmetry.space_group_name_H-M   'P 1'
#
loop_
_entity.id
_entity.type
_entity.pdbx_description
1 polymer ?
#
loop_
_entity_poly.entity_id
_entity_poly.type
_entity_poly.pdbx_seq_one_letter_code
_entity_poly.pdbx_strand_id
1 'polypeptide(L)'
;MIKKPIGTINELIYFHTTYYNSMYTRNLTLTSLFHLLEEIIKTNTTTKYIYVTPFYINEKLDFQEEFDMAHLYIECRDIVTVEEQKNFAKAQMFWLEPDSDYKLLEQYITFEDMQASHFLVEKSDVVLFQRGIQSYMSFLMNRGIPQMMKWLHQFYKLDIESMPYGYFCFEVLSE
;
A
#
# COMPACT_ATOMS: atom_id res chain seq x y z
N MET A 1 -12.59 22.02 3.44
CA MET A 1 -12.07 21.36 4.66
C MET A 1 -12.40 19.88 4.57
N ILE A 2 -11.37 19.04 4.57
CA ILE A 2 -11.48 17.59 4.62
C ILE A 2 -12.08 17.23 5.98
N LYS A 3 -13.24 16.57 5.95
CA LYS A 3 -13.93 16.16 7.17
C LYS A 3 -13.13 15.06 7.84
N LYS A 4 -12.95 15.17 9.15
CA LYS A 4 -12.38 14.11 9.97
C LYS A 4 -13.30 12.88 9.87
N PRO A 5 -12.79 11.71 9.43
CA PRO A 5 -13.59 10.49 9.36
C PRO A 5 -13.87 9.95 10.77
N ILE A 6 -14.84 9.02 10.87
CA ILE A 6 -15.18 8.34 12.13
C ILE A 6 -14.41 7.02 12.19
N GLY A 7 -13.91 6.67 13.37
CA GLY A 7 -13.27 5.39 13.64
C GLY A 7 -11.78 5.53 13.93
N THR A 8 -11.27 4.79 14.91
CA THR A 8 -9.92 4.98 15.48
C THR A 8 -8.81 5.01 14.43
N ILE A 9 -8.82 4.05 13.51
CA ILE A 9 -7.80 3.95 12.44
C ILE A 9 -7.97 5.06 11.41
N ASN A 10 -9.20 5.36 10.99
CA ASN A 10 -9.49 6.41 10.04
C ASN A 10 -9.07 7.79 10.54
N GLU A 11 -9.33 8.06 11.82
CA GLU A 11 -8.91 9.28 12.49
C GLU A 11 -7.39 9.38 12.56
N LEU A 12 -6.72 8.26 12.87
CA LEU A 12 -5.26 8.20 12.92
C LEU A 12 -4.64 8.52 11.56
N ILE A 13 -5.12 7.87 10.49
CA ILE A 13 -4.67 8.15 9.11
C ILE A 13 -4.90 9.62 8.78
N TYR A 14 -6.08 10.16 9.07
CA TYR A 14 -6.39 11.57 8.87
C TYR A 14 -5.39 12.51 9.55
N PHE A 15 -4.99 12.25 10.79
CA PHE A 15 -4.02 13.08 11.51
C PHE A 15 -2.61 13.01 10.93
N HIS A 16 -2.23 11.88 10.35
CA HIS A 16 -0.92 11.72 9.72
C HIS A 16 -0.86 12.32 8.31
N THR A 17 -1.98 12.31 7.57
CA THR A 17 -2.03 12.69 6.16
C THR A 17 -2.61 14.08 5.89
N THR A 18 -3.41 14.66 6.79
CA THR A 18 -3.99 16.00 6.57
C THR A 18 -3.16 17.12 7.21
N TYR A 19 -3.11 18.28 6.55
CA TYR A 19 -2.40 19.45 7.05
C TYR A 19 -3.09 20.77 6.65
N TYR A 20 -2.54 21.89 7.14
CA TYR A 20 -3.04 23.25 6.91
C TYR A 20 -4.54 23.39 7.25
N ASN A 21 -4.89 23.12 8.52
CA ASN A 21 -6.27 23.12 9.01
C ASN A 21 -7.21 22.24 8.15
N SER A 22 -6.71 21.06 7.77
CA SER A 22 -7.44 20.05 7.01
C SER A 22 -7.86 20.52 5.61
N MET A 23 -7.06 21.36 4.96
CA MET A 23 -7.32 21.79 3.59
C MET A 23 -6.64 20.90 2.56
N TYR A 24 -5.54 20.22 2.93
CA TYR A 24 -4.72 19.43 2.02
C TYR A 24 -4.33 18.08 2.63
N THR A 25 -4.07 17.12 1.74
CA THR A 25 -3.45 15.82 2.07
C THR A 25 -1.99 15.79 1.64
N ARG A 26 -1.18 14.99 2.34
CA ARG A 26 0.21 14.70 1.97
C ARG A 26 0.42 13.20 1.90
N ASN A 27 1.29 12.79 0.98
CA ASN A 27 1.84 11.45 0.97
C ASN A 27 2.88 11.32 2.09
N LEU A 28 2.98 10.11 2.66
CA LEU A 28 3.90 9.81 3.74
C LEU A 28 5.25 9.37 3.17
N THR A 29 6.35 9.69 3.85
CA THR A 29 7.64 9.03 3.60
C THR A 29 7.59 7.59 4.12
N LEU A 30 8.55 6.75 3.73
CA LEU A 30 8.64 5.38 4.22
C LEU A 30 8.65 5.29 5.75
N THR A 31 9.44 6.13 6.41
CA THR A 31 9.51 6.16 7.88
C THR A 31 8.17 6.58 8.51
N SER A 32 7.53 7.61 7.95
CA SER A 32 6.22 8.07 8.44
C SER A 32 5.12 7.03 8.22
N LEU A 33 5.15 6.31 7.08
CA LEU A 33 4.25 5.19 6.82
C LEU A 33 4.44 4.11 7.90
N PHE A 34 5.68 3.70 8.18
CA PHE A 34 5.95 2.63 9.14
C PHE A 34 5.51 3.02 10.55
N HIS A 35 5.75 4.27 10.93
CA HIS A 35 5.27 4.79 12.20
C HIS A 35 3.74 4.76 12.30
N LEU A 36 3.02 5.21 11.26
CA LEU A 36 1.56 5.13 11.19
C LEU A 36 1.07 3.67 11.28
N LEU A 37 1.66 2.75 10.51
CA LEU A 37 1.28 1.33 10.52
C LEU A 37 1.50 0.68 11.89
N GLU A 38 2.58 1.02 12.60
CA GLU A 38 2.80 0.58 13.98
C GLU A 38 1.77 1.15 14.96
N GLU A 39 1.37 2.42 14.79
CA GLU A 39 0.31 3.02 15.60
C GLU A 39 -1.05 2.36 15.33
N ILE A 40 -1.36 2.03 14.06
CA ILE A 40 -2.55 1.27 13.67
C ILE A 40 -2.56 -0.10 14.36
N ILE A 41 -1.43 -0.83 14.35
CA ILE A 41 -1.32 -2.12 15.05
C ILE A 41 -1.65 -1.96 16.54
N LYS A 42 -1.19 -0.88 17.18
CA LYS A 42 -1.39 -0.61 18.61
C LYS A 42 -2.83 -0.24 18.97
N THR A 43 -3.69 0.15 18.03
CA THR A 43 -5.10 0.48 18.35
C THR A 43 -5.90 -0.75 18.77
N ASN A 44 -5.45 -1.95 18.38
CA ASN A 44 -6.12 -3.22 18.66
C ASN A 44 -7.58 -3.25 18.14
N THR A 45 -7.81 -2.61 17.01
CA THR A 45 -9.10 -2.56 16.29
C THR A 45 -8.87 -2.85 14.82
N THR A 46 -9.95 -3.20 14.10
CA THR A 46 -9.97 -3.22 12.63
C THR A 46 -10.67 -1.98 12.08
N THR A 47 -10.64 -1.82 10.76
CA THR A 47 -11.40 -0.81 10.00
C THR A 47 -11.98 -1.49 8.77
N LYS A 48 -12.92 -0.89 8.03
CA LYS A 48 -13.52 -1.51 6.84
C LYS A 48 -12.48 -1.82 5.76
N TYR A 49 -11.55 -0.90 5.51
CA TYR A 49 -10.35 -1.23 4.73
C TYR A 49 -9.17 -0.29 5.01
N ILE A 50 -7.96 -0.74 4.66
CA ILE A 50 -6.78 0.10 4.48
C ILE A 50 -6.24 -0.14 3.07
N TYR A 51 -5.88 0.96 2.40
CA TYR A 51 -5.18 0.95 1.13
C TYR A 51 -3.92 1.80 1.20
N VAL A 52 -2.80 1.31 0.66
CA VAL A 52 -1.55 2.08 0.55
C VAL A 52 -1.05 2.03 -0.88
N THR A 53 -0.89 3.19 -1.50
CA THR A 53 -0.38 3.35 -2.87
C THR A 53 1.02 3.95 -2.81
N PRO A 54 2.07 3.23 -3.23
CA PRO A 54 3.42 3.77 -3.35
C PRO A 54 3.58 4.61 -4.62
N PHE A 55 4.34 5.68 -4.47
CA PHE A 55 4.80 6.54 -5.53
C PHE A 55 6.31 6.74 -5.43
N TYR A 56 6.95 7.03 -6.56
CA TYR A 56 8.28 7.59 -6.61
C TYR A 56 8.22 8.95 -7.28
N ILE A 57 8.76 9.97 -6.61
CA ILE A 57 8.85 11.34 -7.14
C ILE A 57 10.33 11.64 -7.38
N ASN A 58 10.66 12.31 -8.48
CA ASN A 58 12.00 12.83 -8.75
C ASN A 58 11.95 14.28 -9.24
N GLU A 59 12.49 15.19 -8.43
CA GLU A 59 12.43 16.63 -8.67
C GLU A 59 13.30 17.09 -9.84
N LYS A 60 14.44 16.42 -10.07
CA LYS A 60 15.36 16.78 -11.16
C LYS A 60 14.77 16.47 -12.53
N LEU A 61 13.96 15.41 -12.61
CA LEU A 61 13.36 14.92 -13.84
C LEU A 61 11.91 15.40 -14.05
N ASP A 62 11.33 16.11 -13.07
CA ASP A 62 9.89 16.44 -13.04
C ASP A 62 9.03 15.19 -13.30
N PHE A 63 9.32 14.15 -12.53
CA PHE A 63 8.83 12.79 -12.77
C PHE A 63 8.11 12.23 -11.53
N GLN A 64 6.98 11.59 -11.75
CA GLN A 64 6.26 10.82 -10.74
C GLN A 64 5.78 9.50 -11.35
N GLU A 65 5.98 8.40 -10.62
CA GLU A 65 5.48 7.08 -10.97
C GLU A 65 4.66 6.50 -9.82
N GLU A 66 3.49 5.96 -10.13
CA GLU A 66 2.65 5.16 -9.23
C GLU A 66 2.97 3.66 -9.42
N PHE A 67 2.95 2.86 -8.34
CA PHE A 67 3.35 1.45 -8.40
C PHE A 67 2.26 0.48 -7.94
N ASP A 68 1.43 0.06 -8.89
CA ASP A 68 0.41 -0.99 -8.70
C ASP A 68 0.95 -2.27 -8.02
N MET A 69 2.23 -2.56 -8.25
CA MET A 69 2.88 -3.78 -7.75
C MET A 69 3.12 -3.87 -6.26
N ALA A 70 3.07 -2.76 -5.54
CA ALA A 70 3.41 -2.70 -4.12
C ALA A 70 2.29 -2.09 -3.28
N HIS A 71 1.05 -2.18 -3.77
CA HIS A 71 -0.13 -1.70 -3.06
C HIS A 71 -0.41 -2.58 -1.85
N LEU A 72 -0.72 -1.97 -0.70
CA LEU A 72 -1.39 -2.69 0.38
C LEU A 72 -2.89 -2.60 0.15
N TYR A 73 -3.59 -3.72 0.28
CA TYR A 73 -5.04 -3.73 0.44
C TYR A 73 -5.46 -4.71 1.52
N ILE A 74 -6.03 -4.18 2.60
CA ILE A 74 -6.65 -5.00 3.65
C ILE A 74 -8.12 -4.65 3.67
N GLU A 75 -8.99 -5.60 3.36
CA GLU A 75 -10.44 -5.47 3.47
C GLU A 75 -10.94 -6.22 4.70
N CYS A 76 -11.80 -5.59 5.51
CA CYS A 76 -12.45 -6.25 6.64
C CYS A 76 -13.97 -6.32 6.48
N ARG A 77 -14.50 -7.55 6.58
CA ARG A 77 -15.93 -7.84 6.50
C ARG A 77 -16.45 -8.45 7.79
N ASP A 78 -17.76 -8.39 8.02
CA ASP A 78 -18.37 -8.93 9.24
C ASP A 78 -18.28 -10.47 9.29
N ILE A 79 -18.31 -11.12 8.12
CA ILE A 79 -18.19 -12.58 7.97
C ILE A 79 -17.26 -12.83 6.78
N VAL A 80 -16.25 -13.69 6.96
CA VAL A 80 -15.33 -14.11 5.91
C VAL A 80 -15.18 -15.63 5.92
N THR A 81 -15.40 -16.29 4.80
CA THR A 81 -15.13 -17.72 4.67
C THR A 81 -13.64 -18.00 4.45
N VAL A 82 -13.19 -19.19 4.84
CA VAL A 82 -11.81 -19.65 4.61
C VAL A 82 -11.47 -19.67 3.11
N GLU A 83 -12.44 -19.95 2.24
CA GLU A 83 -12.25 -19.97 0.80
C GLU A 83 -12.07 -18.55 0.24
N GLU A 84 -12.92 -17.60 0.62
CA GLU A 84 -12.78 -16.20 0.21
C GLU A 84 -11.42 -15.64 0.62
N GLN A 85 -11.02 -15.89 1.87
CA GLN A 85 -9.73 -15.42 2.39
C GLN A 85 -8.54 -15.99 1.62
N LYS A 86 -8.55 -17.30 1.32
CA LYS A 86 -7.46 -17.95 0.57
C LYS A 86 -7.37 -17.47 -0.87
N ASN A 87 -8.50 -17.17 -1.49
CA ASN A 87 -8.56 -16.76 -2.89
C ASN A 87 -8.45 -15.25 -3.09
N PHE A 88 -8.53 -14.45 -2.03
CA PHE A 88 -8.62 -13.00 -2.12
C PHE A 88 -7.45 -12.38 -2.89
N ALA A 89 -6.20 -12.65 -2.50
CA ALA A 89 -5.02 -12.11 -3.18
C ALA A 89 -4.98 -12.49 -4.67
N LYS A 90 -5.41 -13.71 -5.01
CA LYS A 90 -5.48 -14.17 -6.41
C LYS A 90 -6.56 -13.42 -7.19
N ALA A 91 -7.71 -13.14 -6.57
CA ALA A 91 -8.79 -12.40 -7.18
C ALA A 91 -8.41 -10.94 -7.51
N GLN A 92 -7.39 -10.39 -6.84
CA GLN A 92 -6.86 -9.05 -7.13
C GLN A 92 -5.85 -9.03 -8.30
N MET A 93 -5.45 -10.20 -8.83
CA MET A 93 -4.50 -10.30 -9.94
C MET A 93 -5.19 -10.17 -11.30
N PHE A 94 -5.84 -9.04 -11.56
CA PHE A 94 -6.63 -8.80 -12.78
C PHE A 94 -5.82 -8.92 -14.09
N TRP A 95 -4.49 -8.77 -14.03
CA TRP A 95 -3.60 -8.95 -15.20
C TRP A 95 -3.46 -10.40 -15.67
N LEU A 96 -3.87 -11.37 -14.86
CA LEU A 96 -3.84 -12.78 -15.25
C LEU A 96 -4.94 -13.12 -16.26
N GLU A 97 -5.96 -12.27 -16.42
CA GLU A 97 -6.99 -12.46 -17.45
C GLU A 97 -6.37 -12.50 -18.86
N PRO A 98 -6.82 -13.40 -19.75
CA PRO A 98 -6.20 -13.61 -21.06
C PRO A 98 -6.06 -12.33 -21.89
N ASP A 99 -7.06 -11.46 -21.81
CA ASP A 99 -7.18 -10.24 -22.63
C ASP A 99 -6.77 -8.96 -21.86
N SER A 100 -6.04 -9.10 -20.74
CA SER A 100 -5.65 -7.94 -19.94
C SER A 100 -4.56 -7.11 -20.62
N ASP A 101 -4.78 -5.80 -20.74
CA ASP A 101 -3.75 -4.85 -21.19
C ASP A 101 -2.55 -4.76 -20.22
N TYR A 102 -2.69 -5.30 -19.00
CA TYR A 102 -1.69 -5.23 -17.93
C TYR A 102 -0.81 -6.48 -17.81
N LYS A 103 -0.75 -7.33 -18.84
CA LYS A 103 0.06 -8.57 -18.85
C LYS A 103 1.53 -8.38 -18.43
N LEU A 104 2.10 -7.20 -18.66
CA LEU A 104 3.47 -6.88 -18.23
C LEU A 104 3.67 -7.11 -16.72
N LEU A 105 2.65 -6.87 -15.89
CA LEU A 105 2.72 -7.04 -14.44
C LEU A 105 3.09 -8.47 -14.01
N GLU A 106 2.82 -9.48 -14.83
CA GLU A 106 3.19 -10.89 -14.54
C GLU A 106 4.71 -11.07 -14.38
N GLN A 107 5.52 -10.23 -15.04
CA GLN A 107 6.98 -10.29 -14.93
C GLN A 107 7.51 -9.68 -13.62
N TYR A 108 6.67 -8.92 -12.92
CA TYR A 108 7.08 -8.03 -11.84
C TYR A 108 6.39 -8.34 -10.51
N ILE A 109 5.18 -8.87 -10.56
CA ILE A 109 4.34 -9.23 -9.41
C ILE A 109 4.15 -10.75 -9.39
N THR A 110 4.66 -11.38 -8.35
CA THR A 110 4.42 -12.80 -8.09
C THR A 110 3.16 -12.99 -7.24
N PHE A 111 2.63 -14.21 -7.20
CA PHE A 111 1.54 -14.51 -6.29
C PHE A 111 1.94 -14.35 -4.82
N GLU A 112 3.20 -14.63 -4.46
CA GLU A 112 3.71 -14.42 -3.10
C GLU A 112 3.71 -12.94 -2.72
N ASP A 113 4.06 -12.04 -3.66
CA ASP A 113 3.98 -10.58 -3.45
C ASP A 113 2.53 -10.16 -3.15
N MET A 114 1.56 -10.72 -3.85
CA MET A 114 0.14 -10.48 -3.63
C MET A 114 -0.33 -11.01 -2.28
N GLN A 115 0.10 -12.21 -1.87
CA GLN A 115 -0.22 -12.76 -0.56
C GLN A 115 0.41 -11.97 0.60
N ALA A 116 1.50 -11.25 0.34
CA ALA A 116 2.14 -10.40 1.33
C ALA A 116 1.53 -8.99 1.44
N SER A 117 0.60 -8.64 0.54
CA SER A 117 0.09 -7.27 0.40
C SER A 117 -1.44 -7.17 0.30
N HIS A 118 -2.16 -8.26 0.01
CA HIS A 118 -3.61 -8.26 -0.16
C HIS A 118 -4.29 -9.25 0.80
N PHE A 119 -5.13 -8.74 1.69
CA PHE A 119 -5.73 -9.50 2.79
C PHE A 119 -7.23 -9.26 2.89
N LEU A 120 -7.99 -10.35 3.04
CA LEU A 120 -9.39 -10.31 3.46
C LEU A 120 -9.49 -10.87 4.88
N VAL A 121 -10.00 -10.04 5.79
CA VAL A 121 -9.99 -10.30 7.23
C VAL A 121 -11.41 -10.17 7.78
N GLU A 122 -11.78 -11.00 8.75
CA GLU A 122 -13.02 -10.76 9.49
C GLU A 122 -12.81 -9.60 10.46
N LYS A 123 -13.75 -8.66 10.60
CA LYS A 123 -13.58 -7.48 11.47
C LYS A 123 -13.26 -7.84 12.93
N SER A 124 -13.72 -9.00 13.39
CA SER A 124 -13.45 -9.54 14.71
C SER A 124 -11.98 -10.02 14.88
N ASP A 125 -11.29 -10.34 13.78
CA ASP A 125 -9.93 -10.91 13.76
C ASP A 125 -8.85 -9.82 13.66
N VAL A 126 -8.67 -9.12 14.78
CA VAL A 126 -7.62 -8.10 14.93
C VAL A 126 -6.21 -8.68 14.73
N VAL A 127 -5.99 -9.94 15.09
CA VAL A 127 -4.66 -10.57 15.01
C VAL A 127 -4.24 -10.76 13.56
N LEU A 128 -5.15 -11.25 12.71
CA LEU A 128 -4.84 -11.42 11.30
C LEU A 128 -4.68 -10.07 10.59
N PHE A 129 -5.48 -9.06 10.96
CA PHE A 129 -5.32 -7.70 10.47
C PHE A 129 -3.92 -7.14 10.75
N GLN A 130 -3.45 -7.24 12.00
CA GLN A 130 -2.11 -6.81 12.41
C GLN A 130 -1.01 -7.58 11.66
N ARG A 131 -1.18 -8.90 11.47
CA ARG A 131 -0.25 -9.72 10.69
C ARG A 131 -0.19 -9.29 9.23
N GLY A 132 -1.33 -8.91 8.64
CA GLY A 132 -1.39 -8.36 7.28
C GLY A 132 -0.53 -7.10 7.14
N ILE A 133 -0.67 -6.16 8.09
CA ILE A 133 0.16 -4.95 8.13
C ILE A 133 1.65 -5.28 8.27
N GLN A 134 2.01 -6.18 9.21
CA GLN A 134 3.41 -6.58 9.43
C GLN A 134 4.02 -7.30 8.21
N SER A 135 3.22 -8.13 7.54
CA SER A 135 3.60 -8.82 6.30
C SER A 135 3.89 -7.80 5.21
N TYR A 136 3.02 -6.81 5.03
CA TYR A 136 3.24 -5.72 4.08
C TYR A 136 4.49 -4.90 4.38
N MET A 137 4.72 -4.50 5.62
CA MET A 137 5.95 -3.78 6.02
C MET A 137 7.21 -4.58 5.67
N SER A 138 7.19 -5.89 5.92
CA SER A 138 8.31 -6.79 5.58
C SER A 138 8.49 -6.95 4.08
N PHE A 139 7.39 -7.13 3.34
CA PHE A 139 7.38 -7.20 1.88
C PHE A 139 7.94 -5.93 1.25
N LEU A 140 7.50 -4.76 1.71
CA LEU A 140 7.91 -3.47 1.15
C LEU A 140 9.43 -3.28 1.23
N MET A 141 10.05 -3.66 2.37
CA MET A 141 11.50 -3.55 2.55
C MET A 141 12.29 -4.60 1.76
N ASN A 142 11.87 -5.86 1.84
CA ASN A 142 12.66 -6.98 1.32
C ASN A 142 12.50 -7.15 -0.19
N ARG A 143 11.36 -6.72 -0.74
CA ARG A 143 10.94 -7.07 -2.09
C ARG A 143 10.34 -5.91 -2.86
N GLY A 144 9.36 -5.20 -2.28
CA GLY A 144 8.62 -4.11 -2.92
C GLY A 144 9.50 -2.97 -3.41
N ILE A 145 10.14 -2.23 -2.49
CA ILE A 145 11.03 -1.10 -2.83
C ILE A 145 12.18 -1.52 -3.77
N PRO A 146 12.93 -2.62 -3.51
CA PRO A 146 13.94 -3.08 -4.45
C PRO A 146 13.42 -3.36 -5.86
N GLN A 147 12.20 -3.90 -5.98
CA GLN A 147 11.59 -4.19 -7.28
C GLN A 147 11.12 -2.92 -7.99
N MET A 148 10.49 -1.98 -7.28
CA MET A 148 10.11 -0.67 -7.82
C MET A 148 11.34 0.08 -8.33
N MET A 149 12.48 0.04 -7.61
CA MET A 149 13.73 0.65 -8.09
C MET A 149 14.27 -0.01 -9.38
N LYS A 150 14.16 -1.33 -9.51
CA LYS A 150 14.53 -2.02 -10.76
C LYS A 150 13.64 -1.59 -11.91
N TRP A 151 12.33 -1.46 -11.67
CA TRP A 151 11.37 -0.97 -12.66
C TRP A 151 11.73 0.44 -13.14
N LEU A 152 11.97 1.37 -12.21
CA LEU A 152 12.39 2.74 -12.51
C LEU A 152 13.64 2.80 -13.38
N HIS A 153 14.63 1.97 -13.06
CA HIS A 153 15.85 1.89 -13.84
C HIS A 153 15.60 1.34 -15.26
N GLN A 154 14.78 0.30 -15.39
CA GLN A 154 14.52 -0.38 -16.66
C GLN A 154 13.64 0.45 -17.62
N PHE A 155 12.54 1.01 -17.14
CA PHE A 155 11.53 1.64 -18.00
C PHE A 155 11.69 3.14 -18.12
N TYR A 156 12.17 3.80 -17.07
CA TYR A 156 12.26 5.27 -17.03
C TYR A 156 13.68 5.80 -17.11
N LYS A 157 14.66 4.90 -17.33
CA LYS A 157 16.09 5.24 -17.46
C LYS A 157 16.57 6.12 -16.30
N LEU A 158 16.03 5.89 -15.10
CA LEU A 158 16.49 6.56 -13.90
C LEU A 158 17.98 6.24 -13.72
N ASP A 159 18.82 7.23 -14.00
CA ASP A 159 20.27 7.10 -13.90
C ASP A 159 20.73 7.29 -12.46
N ILE A 160 21.96 6.84 -12.17
CA ILE A 160 22.53 6.91 -10.83
C ILE A 160 22.65 8.38 -10.35
N GLU A 161 22.83 9.31 -11.28
CA GLU A 161 23.00 10.74 -10.99
C GLU A 161 21.69 11.44 -10.59
N SER A 162 20.53 10.92 -11.02
CA SER A 162 19.20 11.46 -10.70
C SER A 162 18.61 10.82 -9.44
N MET A 163 19.05 9.62 -9.04
CA MET A 163 18.56 8.95 -7.82
C MET A 163 18.56 9.83 -6.56
N PRO A 164 19.59 10.66 -6.26
CA PRO A 164 19.58 11.48 -5.05
C PRO A 164 18.48 12.55 -5.00
N TYR A 165 17.84 12.83 -6.14
CA TYR A 165 16.78 13.82 -6.28
C TYR A 165 15.37 13.23 -6.18
N GLY A 166 15.27 11.93 -5.92
CA GLY A 166 13.99 11.26 -5.78
C GLY A 166 13.81 10.52 -4.47
N TYR A 167 12.56 10.20 -4.18
CA TYR A 167 12.17 9.51 -2.96
C TYR A 167 10.85 8.76 -3.16
N PHE A 168 10.68 7.69 -2.38
CA PHE A 168 9.39 7.01 -2.28
C PHE A 168 8.47 7.73 -1.30
N CYS A 169 7.21 7.89 -1.69
CA CYS A 169 6.14 8.33 -0.82
C CYS A 169 4.88 7.50 -0.99
N PHE A 170 3.97 7.57 -0.02
CA PHE A 170 2.86 6.64 0.09
C PHE A 170 1.57 7.40 0.38
N GLU A 171 0.57 7.24 -0.49
CA GLU A 171 -0.80 7.62 -0.16
C GLU A 171 -1.41 6.52 0.72
N VAL A 172 -2.16 6.91 1.75
CA VAL A 172 -2.83 5.98 2.66
C VAL A 172 -4.29 6.37 2.78
N LEU A 173 -5.18 5.42 2.51
CA LEU A 173 -6.63 5.59 2.56
C LEU A 173 -7.26 4.54 3.48
N SER A 174 -8.37 4.90 4.11
CA SER A 174 -9.16 3.97 4.91
C SER A 174 -10.61 4.39 5.05
N GLU A 175 -11.46 3.42 5.36
CA GLU A 175 -12.86 3.59 5.79
C GLU A 175 -13.16 2.65 6.96
#